data_AF-A0A388M6D6-F1
#
_entry.id   AF-A0A388M6D6-F1
#
_cell.length_a   1.000
_cell.length_b   1.000
_cell.length_c   1.000
_cell.angle_alpha   90.00
_cell.angle_beta   90.00
_cell.angle_gamma   90.00
#
_symmetry.space_group_name_H-M   'P 1'
#
loop_
_entity.id
_entity.type
_entity.pdbx_description
1 polymer ?
#
loop_
_entity_poly.entity_id
_entity_poly.type
_entity_poly.pdbx_seq_one_letter_code
_entity_poly.pdbx_strand_id
1 'polypeptide(L)'
;MLMADSSPGSFGRTWVERGVVRLRDMWNEPTGNWYSDVEMEERLKPSRFIRDRRLQVLDALPEEWRLILSPWQVNPPGTWYSMQTRDTEPLFLKQVTMPPDGEPRFQQWKQEGMEEKLVVCEGEEFIKFPRGAMKEIRVKEVVDEEGNWKVRLWNQGTPISSLRVDPNQWGWRGRGAKGEMVLLDGFSLQLAYEVQTPDRSPLMAATERWRRVYSEDIEGISKALQRCWEQLAEAPYPKAAALLWVTSLLATPSAVSLLSRGLKIETQCKRCLWAFESTMHIWWDCPALRRIWEWWARQWKEWTGETLV
;
A
#
# COMPACT_ATOMS: atom_id res chain seq x y z
N MET A 1 -7.38 -20.20 -22.47
CA MET A 1 -6.65 -19.14 -21.75
C MET A 1 -6.92 -17.84 -22.48
N LEU A 2 -7.44 -16.81 -21.80
CA LEU A 2 -7.81 -15.52 -22.38
C LEU A 2 -6.52 -14.71 -22.65
N MET A 3 -5.73 -15.09 -23.65
CA MET A 3 -4.51 -14.38 -24.01
C MET A 3 -4.79 -13.34 -25.08
N ALA A 4 -4.08 -12.20 -24.98
CA ALA A 4 -4.12 -11.10 -25.94
C ALA A 4 -2.86 -11.10 -26.81
N ASP A 5 -2.49 -12.26 -27.35
CA ASP A 5 -1.34 -12.41 -28.24
C ASP A 5 -1.77 -12.65 -29.69
N SER A 6 -0.81 -12.83 -30.60
CA SER A 6 -1.04 -13.14 -32.01
C SER A 6 -1.18 -14.64 -32.29
N SER A 7 -1.34 -15.48 -31.26
CA SER A 7 -1.45 -16.93 -31.46
C SER A 7 -2.78 -17.29 -32.14
N PRO A 8 -2.81 -18.33 -33.01
CA PRO A 8 -4.06 -18.81 -33.58
C PRO A 8 -5.06 -19.20 -32.49
N GLY A 9 -6.26 -18.61 -32.51
CA GLY A 9 -7.30 -18.83 -31.51
C GLY A 9 -7.39 -17.76 -30.42
N SER A 10 -6.33 -16.95 -30.24
CA SER A 10 -6.39 -15.72 -29.44
C SER A 10 -7.41 -14.74 -30.00
N PHE A 11 -8.03 -13.98 -29.11
CA PHE A 11 -9.03 -12.97 -29.48
C PHE A 11 -8.85 -11.63 -28.81
N GLY A 12 -7.98 -11.58 -27.79
CA GLY A 12 -7.74 -10.35 -27.03
C GLY A 12 -7.26 -9.22 -27.93
N ARG A 13 -6.41 -9.51 -28.94
CA ARG A 13 -5.91 -8.49 -29.87
C ARG A 13 -7.05 -7.79 -30.63
N THR A 14 -7.95 -8.55 -31.26
CA THR A 14 -9.05 -7.96 -32.05
C THR A 14 -10.04 -7.21 -31.16
N TRP A 15 -10.30 -7.70 -29.94
CA TRP A 15 -11.15 -7.01 -28.98
C TRP A 15 -10.52 -5.69 -28.52
N VAL A 16 -9.22 -5.69 -28.21
CA VAL A 16 -8.45 -4.51 -27.83
C VAL A 16 -8.42 -3.49 -28.98
N GLU A 17 -8.15 -3.92 -30.21
CA GLU A 17 -8.19 -3.07 -31.42
C GLU A 17 -9.57 -2.43 -31.66
N ARG A 18 -10.63 -3.02 -31.12
CA ARG A 18 -12.01 -2.52 -31.17
C ARG A 18 -12.46 -1.81 -29.89
N GLY A 19 -11.52 -1.52 -29.00
CA GLY A 19 -11.78 -0.75 -27.78
C GLY A 19 -12.46 -1.54 -26.66
N VAL A 20 -12.34 -2.87 -26.65
CA VAL A 20 -12.70 -3.72 -25.52
C VAL A 20 -11.42 -4.20 -24.85
N VAL A 21 -10.96 -3.43 -23.87
CA VAL A 21 -9.69 -3.64 -23.16
C VAL A 21 -9.95 -4.09 -21.72
N ARG A 22 -11.10 -3.71 -21.14
CA ARG A 22 -11.50 -3.95 -19.76
C ARG A 22 -12.91 -4.52 -19.70
N LEU A 23 -13.27 -5.13 -18.57
CA LEU A 23 -14.64 -5.61 -18.32
C LEU A 23 -15.68 -4.49 -18.44
N ARG A 24 -15.35 -3.26 -18.01
CA ARG A 24 -16.21 -2.08 -18.17
C ARG A 24 -16.58 -1.80 -19.62
N ASP A 25 -15.73 -2.12 -20.59
CA ASP A 25 -16.02 -1.87 -22.00
C ASP A 25 -17.09 -2.82 -22.56
N MET A 26 -17.36 -3.92 -21.84
CA MET A 26 -18.45 -4.86 -22.10
C MET A 26 -19.75 -4.49 -21.34
N TRP A 27 -19.72 -3.39 -20.58
CA TRP A 27 -20.86 -2.89 -19.80
C TRP A 27 -21.60 -1.79 -20.56
N ASN A 28 -22.92 -1.94 -20.69
CA ASN A 28 -23.82 -0.94 -21.24
C ASN A 28 -24.31 -0.04 -20.10
N GLU A 29 -23.63 1.10 -19.92
CA GLU A 29 -23.96 2.07 -18.86
C GLU A 29 -25.43 2.55 -18.90
N PRO A 30 -26.01 2.92 -20.06
CA PRO A 30 -27.43 3.30 -20.15
C PRO A 30 -28.43 2.26 -19.63
N THR A 31 -28.19 0.98 -19.90
CA THR A 31 -29.11 -0.10 -19.47
C THR A 31 -28.71 -0.71 -18.13
N GLY A 32 -27.54 -0.34 -17.60
CA GLY A 32 -26.94 -0.96 -16.43
C GLY A 32 -26.71 -2.46 -16.62
N ASN A 33 -26.53 -2.97 -17.83
CA ASN A 33 -26.36 -4.40 -18.06
C ASN A 33 -25.12 -4.68 -18.90
N TRP A 34 -24.65 -5.92 -18.90
CA TRP A 34 -23.69 -6.37 -19.90
C TRP A 34 -24.28 -6.20 -21.30
N TYR A 35 -23.49 -5.72 -22.28
CA TYR A 35 -23.94 -5.69 -23.67
C TYR A 35 -24.47 -7.07 -24.09
N SER A 36 -25.59 -7.06 -24.81
CA SER A 36 -26.18 -8.25 -25.39
C SER A 36 -25.27 -8.87 -26.45
N ASP A 37 -25.54 -10.12 -26.82
CA ASP A 37 -24.77 -10.81 -27.87
C ASP A 37 -24.83 -10.02 -29.19
N VAL A 38 -25.99 -9.42 -29.52
CA VAL A 38 -26.19 -8.61 -30.73
C VAL A 38 -25.35 -7.32 -30.72
N GLU A 39 -25.36 -6.59 -29.61
CA GLU A 39 -24.57 -5.35 -29.46
C GLU A 39 -23.07 -5.63 -29.53
N MET A 40 -22.61 -6.71 -28.88
CA MET A 40 -21.22 -7.12 -28.94
C MET A 40 -20.83 -7.57 -30.35
N GLU A 41 -21.70 -8.30 -31.05
CA GLU A 41 -21.49 -8.68 -32.45
C GLU A 41 -21.35 -7.46 -33.36
N GLU A 42 -22.21 -6.47 -33.19
CA GLU A 42 -22.14 -5.23 -33.97
C GLU A 42 -20.84 -4.46 -33.73
N ARG A 43 -20.43 -4.35 -32.46
CA ARG A 43 -19.20 -3.63 -32.06
C ARG A 43 -17.91 -4.34 -32.52
N LEU A 44 -17.91 -5.67 -32.55
CA LEU A 44 -16.71 -6.48 -32.78
C LEU A 44 -16.64 -7.11 -34.18
N LYS A 45 -17.60 -6.84 -35.07
CA LYS A 45 -17.55 -7.29 -36.48
C LYS A 45 -16.22 -6.87 -37.16
N PRO A 46 -15.56 -7.77 -37.90
CA PRO A 46 -16.01 -9.11 -38.34
C PRO A 46 -15.53 -10.30 -37.47
N SER A 47 -15.31 -10.11 -36.16
CA SER A 47 -14.79 -11.18 -35.29
C SER A 47 -15.70 -12.42 -35.27
N ARG A 48 -15.10 -13.61 -35.19
CA ARG A 48 -15.83 -14.88 -35.02
C ARG A 48 -15.95 -15.27 -33.55
N PHE A 49 -16.94 -16.10 -33.23
CA PHE A 49 -17.18 -16.65 -31.89
C PHE A 49 -17.38 -15.58 -30.81
N ILE A 50 -17.98 -14.44 -31.16
CA ILE A 50 -18.16 -13.31 -30.23
C ILE A 50 -19.01 -13.73 -29.03
N ARG A 51 -20.10 -14.45 -29.27
CA ARG A 51 -21.00 -15.00 -28.25
C ARG A 51 -20.29 -15.93 -27.27
N ASP A 52 -19.60 -16.95 -27.78
CA ASP A 52 -18.89 -17.94 -26.94
C ASP A 52 -17.79 -17.27 -26.11
N ARG A 53 -17.06 -16.33 -26.70
CA ARG A 53 -15.98 -15.58 -26.03
C ARG A 53 -16.53 -14.64 -24.96
N ARG A 54 -17.65 -13.98 -25.22
CA ARG A 54 -18.37 -13.17 -24.22
C ARG A 54 -18.78 -14.04 -23.03
N LEU A 55 -19.43 -15.18 -23.28
CA LEU A 55 -19.80 -16.12 -22.22
C LEU A 55 -18.57 -16.60 -21.43
N GLN A 56 -17.50 -16.98 -22.12
CA GLN A 56 -16.25 -17.38 -21.47
C GLN A 56 -15.66 -16.29 -20.55
N VAL A 57 -15.73 -15.01 -20.95
CA VAL A 57 -15.28 -13.89 -20.10
C VAL A 57 -16.21 -13.72 -18.90
N LEU A 58 -17.53 -13.78 -19.10
CA LEU A 58 -18.51 -13.62 -18.02
C LEU A 58 -18.48 -14.78 -17.01
N ASP A 59 -18.32 -16.01 -17.48
CA ASP A 59 -18.21 -17.22 -16.65
C ASP A 59 -16.90 -17.24 -15.86
N ALA A 60 -15.84 -16.64 -16.40
CA ALA A 60 -14.57 -16.47 -15.70
C ALA A 60 -14.64 -15.42 -14.57
N LEU A 61 -15.69 -14.60 -14.50
CA LEU A 61 -15.87 -13.67 -13.40
C LEU A 61 -16.29 -14.42 -12.13
N PRO A 62 -15.61 -14.17 -11.01
CA PRO A 62 -16.08 -14.63 -9.71
C PRO A 62 -17.52 -14.17 -9.47
N GLU A 63 -18.32 -14.99 -8.79
CA GLU A 63 -19.74 -14.72 -8.53
C GLU A 63 -19.88 -13.39 -7.77
N GLU A 64 -19.00 -13.12 -6.82
CA GLU A 64 -18.93 -11.86 -6.09
C GLU A 64 -18.76 -10.65 -7.02
N TRP A 65 -18.02 -10.77 -8.12
CA TRP A 65 -17.84 -9.68 -9.09
C TRP A 65 -19.07 -9.52 -9.98
N ARG A 66 -19.72 -10.62 -10.36
CA ARG A 66 -20.99 -10.57 -11.09
C ARG A 66 -22.08 -9.91 -10.27
N LEU A 67 -22.11 -10.21 -8.96
CA LEU A 67 -22.95 -9.50 -8.01
C LEU A 67 -22.56 -8.03 -7.95
N ILE A 68 -21.27 -7.69 -7.80
CA ILE A 68 -20.77 -6.30 -7.76
C ILE A 68 -21.16 -5.48 -8.98
N LEU A 69 -21.11 -6.12 -10.14
CA LEU A 69 -21.34 -5.42 -11.40
C LEU A 69 -22.82 -5.38 -11.77
N SER A 70 -23.69 -6.22 -11.23
CA SER A 70 -25.13 -6.27 -11.57
C SER A 70 -25.85 -4.92 -11.41
N PRO A 71 -26.77 -4.52 -12.34
CA PRO A 71 -27.58 -3.31 -12.15
C PRO A 71 -28.45 -3.36 -10.91
N TRP A 72 -28.78 -4.57 -10.46
CA TRP A 72 -29.65 -4.84 -9.34
C TRP A 72 -28.90 -4.87 -8.02
N GLN A 73 -27.57 -4.63 -8.04
CA GLN A 73 -26.83 -4.68 -6.81
C GLN A 73 -27.21 -3.49 -5.92
N VAL A 74 -27.75 -3.85 -4.76
CA VAL A 74 -27.78 -2.93 -3.64
C VAL A 74 -26.36 -2.88 -3.10
N ASN A 75 -25.81 -1.68 -2.94
CA ASN A 75 -24.49 -1.50 -2.34
C ASN A 75 -24.42 -2.23 -0.99
N PRO A 76 -23.24 -2.63 -0.51
CA PRO A 76 -23.14 -3.33 0.77
C PRO A 76 -23.55 -2.43 1.96
N PRO A 77 -23.90 -3.04 3.12
CA PRO A 77 -23.98 -2.29 4.37
C PRO A 77 -22.71 -1.47 4.64
N GLY A 78 -22.89 -0.27 5.15
CA GLY A 78 -21.83 0.73 5.34
C GLY A 78 -21.79 1.80 4.25
N THR A 79 -22.47 1.60 3.12
CA THR A 79 -22.48 2.59 2.03
C THR A 79 -23.30 3.83 2.37
N TRP A 80 -22.77 4.98 1.99
CA TRP A 80 -23.34 6.29 2.27
C TRP A 80 -23.92 6.95 1.03
N TYR A 81 -25.03 7.65 1.22
CA TYR A 81 -25.73 8.38 0.17
C TYR A 81 -26.07 9.79 0.62
N SER A 82 -26.03 10.74 -0.32
CA SER A 82 -26.73 12.01 -0.20
C SER A 82 -28.05 11.94 -0.95
N MET A 83 -29.09 12.50 -0.35
CA MET A 83 -30.42 12.62 -0.92
C MET A 83 -30.84 14.08 -0.88
N GLN A 84 -31.12 14.64 -2.06
CA GLN A 84 -31.57 16.02 -2.18
C GLN A 84 -33.09 16.08 -2.14
N THR A 85 -33.61 16.69 -1.08
CA THR A 85 -35.02 17.03 -0.90
C THR A 85 -35.30 18.40 -1.53
N ARG A 86 -36.51 18.59 -2.07
CA ARG A 86 -36.82 19.78 -2.90
C ARG A 86 -36.73 21.11 -2.14
N ASP A 87 -36.97 21.10 -0.83
CA ASP A 87 -37.12 22.31 -0.02
C ASP A 87 -36.37 22.28 1.32
N THR A 88 -35.53 21.28 1.57
CA THR A 88 -34.81 21.14 2.85
C THR A 88 -33.32 20.87 2.63
N GLU A 89 -32.56 21.02 3.71
CA GLU A 89 -31.15 20.64 3.76
C GLU A 89 -30.95 19.18 3.31
N PRO A 90 -29.81 18.86 2.66
CA PRO A 90 -29.55 17.52 2.18
C PRO A 90 -29.58 16.51 3.33
N LEU A 91 -30.27 15.39 3.09
CA LEU A 91 -30.29 14.26 4.00
C LEU A 91 -29.20 13.27 3.62
N PHE A 92 -28.54 12.71 4.64
CA PHE A 92 -27.50 11.71 4.46
C PHE A 92 -28.00 10.37 4.99
N LEU A 93 -27.74 9.31 4.23
CA LEU A 93 -28.24 7.97 4.51
C LEU A 93 -27.08 7.01 4.59
N LYS A 94 -26.96 6.28 5.69
CA LYS A 94 -26.04 5.14 5.82
C LYS A 94 -26.84 3.86 5.67
N GLN A 95 -26.52 3.03 4.69
CA GLN A 95 -27.14 1.71 4.59
C GLN A 95 -26.60 0.82 5.70
N VAL A 96 -27.46 0.28 6.57
CA VAL A 96 -27.02 -0.46 7.77
C VAL A 96 -27.23 -1.96 7.61
N THR A 97 -28.24 -2.40 6.86
CA THR A 97 -28.57 -3.82 6.77
C THR A 97 -29.21 -4.15 5.44
N MET A 98 -28.87 -5.34 4.94
CA MET A 98 -29.43 -6.01 3.77
C MET A 98 -29.98 -7.36 4.21
N PRO A 99 -31.25 -7.43 4.65
CA PRO A 99 -31.84 -8.71 5.01
C PRO A 99 -31.95 -9.62 3.77
N PRO A 100 -31.75 -10.94 3.90
CA PRO A 100 -31.78 -11.88 2.78
C PRO A 100 -33.10 -11.85 1.97
N ASP A 101 -34.20 -11.47 2.60
CA ASP A 101 -35.54 -11.46 2.01
C ASP A 101 -36.05 -10.04 1.67
N GLY A 102 -35.24 -8.98 1.80
CA GLY A 102 -35.83 -7.66 2.04
C GLY A 102 -35.13 -6.42 1.52
N GLU A 103 -35.81 -5.31 1.81
CA GLU A 103 -35.46 -3.95 1.43
C GLU A 103 -34.27 -3.42 2.26
N PRO A 104 -33.35 -2.65 1.65
CA PRO A 104 -32.27 -2.02 2.38
C PRO A 104 -32.79 -1.09 3.46
N ARG A 105 -32.17 -1.15 4.65
CA ARG A 105 -32.47 -0.24 5.75
C ARG A 105 -31.41 0.85 5.83
N PHE A 106 -31.86 2.09 5.91
CA PHE A 106 -31.00 3.27 5.97
C PHE A 106 -31.16 3.99 7.30
N GLN A 107 -30.04 4.25 7.96
CA GLN A 107 -29.99 5.18 9.09
C GLN A 107 -29.90 6.61 8.55
N GLN A 108 -30.70 7.52 9.10
CA GLN A 108 -30.70 8.92 8.72
C GLN A 108 -29.67 9.73 9.50
N TRP A 109 -28.98 10.60 8.77
CA TRP A 109 -27.99 11.52 9.30
C TRP A 109 -28.23 12.91 8.72
N LYS A 110 -27.96 13.93 9.54
CA LYS A 110 -27.98 15.34 9.15
C LYS A 110 -26.62 15.96 9.41
N GLN A 111 -26.30 17.00 8.65
CA GLN A 111 -25.11 17.80 8.92
C GLN A 111 -25.38 18.72 10.11
N GLU A 112 -24.45 18.73 11.07
CA GLU A 112 -24.49 19.59 12.25
C GLU A 112 -23.43 20.69 12.11
N GLY A 113 -23.88 21.92 11.93
CA GLY A 113 -23.01 23.10 11.84
C GLY A 113 -22.19 23.17 10.54
N MET A 114 -21.16 24.02 10.56
CA MET A 114 -20.31 24.28 9.39
C MET A 114 -19.20 23.24 9.20
N GLU A 115 -18.90 22.41 10.20
CA GLU A 115 -17.71 21.53 10.22
C GLU A 115 -17.89 20.18 9.49
N GLU A 116 -18.83 20.09 8.53
CA GLU A 116 -19.08 18.86 7.77
C GLU A 116 -19.38 17.62 8.65
N LYS A 117 -19.71 17.84 9.93
CA LYS A 117 -19.98 16.79 10.91
C LYS A 117 -21.37 16.21 10.67
N LEU A 118 -21.48 14.89 10.64
CA LEU A 118 -22.75 14.19 10.55
C LEU A 118 -23.18 13.71 11.93
N VAL A 119 -24.45 13.93 12.26
CA VAL A 119 -25.10 13.38 13.45
C VAL A 119 -26.34 12.57 13.06
N VAL A 120 -26.61 11.50 13.79
CA VAL A 120 -27.79 10.67 13.59
C VAL A 120 -29.04 11.51 13.90
N CYS A 121 -30.06 11.42 13.05
CA CYS A 121 -31.36 12.04 13.35
C CYS A 121 -32.09 11.26 14.45
N GLU A 122 -32.47 11.95 15.53
CA GLU A 122 -33.27 11.35 16.61
C GLU A 122 -34.70 11.04 16.12
N GLY A 123 -35.24 9.86 16.47
CA GLY A 123 -36.68 9.56 16.33
C GLY A 123 -37.11 8.65 15.17
N GLU A 124 -36.23 8.31 14.21
CA GLU A 124 -36.52 7.33 13.16
C GLU A 124 -35.31 6.43 12.93
N GLU A 125 -35.28 5.26 13.57
CA GLU A 125 -34.08 4.39 13.56
C GLU A 125 -33.70 3.95 12.14
N PHE A 126 -34.68 3.70 11.26
CA PHE A 126 -34.40 3.23 9.89
C PHE A 126 -35.49 3.62 8.88
N ILE A 127 -35.10 4.19 7.73
CA ILE A 127 -35.95 4.30 6.53
C ILE A 127 -35.81 3.02 5.70
N LYS A 128 -36.91 2.51 5.15
CA LYS A 128 -36.93 1.40 4.17
C LYS A 128 -36.90 1.89 2.72
N PHE A 129 -37.59 3.00 2.44
CA PHE A 129 -37.73 3.57 1.10
C PHE A 129 -37.44 5.07 1.09
N PRO A 130 -36.17 5.46 0.87
CA PRO A 130 -35.85 6.86 0.64
C PRO A 130 -36.56 7.37 -0.61
N ARG A 131 -37.39 8.41 -0.44
CA ARG A 131 -38.14 9.03 -1.53
C ARG A 131 -37.29 10.13 -2.17
N GLY A 132 -36.44 9.76 -3.12
CA GLY A 132 -35.62 10.72 -3.83
C GLY A 132 -34.51 10.08 -4.64
N ALA A 133 -33.84 10.88 -5.46
CA ALA A 133 -32.62 10.45 -6.13
C ALA A 133 -31.49 10.40 -5.10
N MET A 134 -30.97 9.19 -4.85
CA MET A 134 -29.80 9.00 -4.01
C MET A 134 -28.53 9.05 -4.87
N LYS A 135 -27.50 9.71 -4.35
CA LYS A 135 -26.17 9.71 -4.94
C LYS A 135 -25.19 9.18 -3.91
N GLU A 136 -24.39 8.19 -4.28
CA GLU A 136 -23.39 7.62 -3.38
C GLU A 136 -22.31 8.67 -3.06
N ILE A 137 -21.93 8.75 -1.78
CA ILE A 137 -20.92 9.68 -1.27
C ILE A 137 -19.91 8.95 -0.39
N ARG A 138 -18.87 9.67 0.03
CA ARG A 138 -17.90 9.19 1.00
C ARG A 138 -18.01 9.99 2.29
N VAL A 139 -17.80 9.31 3.40
CA VAL A 139 -17.66 9.91 4.72
C VAL A 139 -16.40 9.35 5.37
N LYS A 140 -15.84 10.09 6.32
CA LYS A 140 -14.81 9.62 7.23
C LYS A 140 -15.40 9.28 8.57
N GLU A 141 -15.06 8.11 9.09
CA GLU A 141 -15.28 7.76 10.49
C GLU A 141 -13.95 7.96 11.23
N VAL A 142 -13.91 8.92 12.16
CA VAL A 142 -12.69 9.32 12.88
C VAL A 142 -12.98 9.25 14.37
N VAL A 143 -12.04 8.68 15.13
CA VAL A 143 -12.05 8.74 16.59
C VAL A 143 -11.23 9.96 17.02
N ASP A 144 -11.81 10.85 17.82
CA ASP A 144 -11.09 12.02 18.33
C ASP A 144 -10.10 11.66 19.46
N GLU A 145 -9.36 12.65 19.96
CA GLU A 145 -8.36 12.46 21.03
C GLU A 145 -9.00 11.97 22.32
N GLU A 146 -10.27 12.30 22.55
CA GLU A 146 -11.06 11.87 23.69
C GLU A 146 -11.69 10.47 23.50
N GLY A 147 -11.49 9.82 22.36
CA GLY A 147 -12.03 8.49 22.06
C GLY A 147 -13.46 8.49 21.54
N ASN A 148 -14.05 9.66 21.24
CA ASN A 148 -15.38 9.76 20.67
C ASN A 148 -15.36 9.53 19.17
N TRP A 149 -16.30 8.70 18.71
CA TRP A 149 -16.52 8.47 17.29
C TRP A 149 -17.23 9.66 16.64
N LYS A 150 -16.64 10.19 15.57
CA LYS A 150 -17.19 11.27 14.74
C LYS A 150 -17.30 10.81 13.30
N VAL A 151 -18.41 11.15 12.65
CA VAL A 151 -18.59 10.96 11.22
C VAL A 151 -18.53 12.31 10.54
N ARG A 152 -17.73 12.44 9.49
CA ARG A 152 -17.56 13.69 8.71
C ARG A 152 -17.76 13.43 7.23
N LEU A 153 -18.37 14.37 6.51
CA LEU A 153 -18.44 14.29 5.06
C LEU A 153 -17.02 14.33 4.47
N TRP A 154 -16.80 13.56 3.41
CA TRP A 154 -15.62 13.73 2.58
C TRP A 154 -15.96 14.67 1.44
N ASN A 155 -15.15 15.71 1.22
CA ASN A 155 -15.30 16.67 0.14
C ASN A 155 -16.74 17.21 0.03
N GLN A 156 -17.30 17.69 1.16
CA GLN A 156 -18.65 18.26 1.25
C GLN A 156 -19.77 17.32 0.77
N GLY A 157 -19.57 16.00 0.81
CA GLY A 157 -20.57 15.04 0.32
C GLY A 157 -20.74 15.07 -1.20
N THR A 158 -19.71 15.48 -1.93
CA THR A 158 -19.71 15.41 -3.40
C THR A 158 -19.96 13.97 -3.85
N PRO A 159 -20.93 13.73 -4.77
CA PRO A 159 -21.19 12.41 -5.31
C PRO A 159 -19.94 11.76 -5.88
N ILE A 160 -19.75 10.45 -5.66
CA ILE A 160 -18.57 9.72 -6.15
C ILE A 160 -18.47 9.77 -7.67
N SER A 161 -19.61 9.75 -8.37
CA SER A 161 -19.66 9.92 -9.82
C SER A 161 -19.08 11.25 -10.32
N SER A 162 -18.96 12.25 -9.44
CA SER A 162 -18.39 13.57 -9.72
C SER A 162 -16.95 13.72 -9.19
N LEU A 163 -16.45 12.75 -8.42
CA LEU A 163 -15.08 12.74 -7.92
C LEU A 163 -14.13 12.30 -9.03
N ARG A 164 -12.96 12.94 -9.11
CA ARG A 164 -11.88 12.48 -10.00
C ARG A 164 -11.22 11.20 -9.48
N VAL A 165 -11.21 11.03 -8.16
CA VAL A 165 -10.59 9.91 -7.44
C VAL A 165 -11.44 9.59 -6.22
N ASP A 166 -11.75 8.32 -5.99
CA ASP A 166 -12.44 7.83 -4.80
C ASP A 166 -11.41 7.52 -3.68
N PRO A 167 -11.48 8.19 -2.52
CA PRO A 167 -10.50 7.99 -1.46
C PRO A 167 -10.42 6.55 -0.92
N ASN A 168 -11.51 5.77 -1.02
CA ASN A 168 -11.56 4.41 -0.50
C ASN A 168 -11.08 3.36 -1.53
N GLN A 169 -10.99 3.73 -2.80
CA GLN A 169 -10.53 2.81 -3.86
C GLN A 169 -9.03 2.93 -4.12
N TRP A 170 -8.40 4.00 -3.64
CA TRP A 170 -7.01 4.29 -3.89
C TRP A 170 -6.21 4.24 -2.59
N GLY A 171 -5.10 3.51 -2.63
CA GLY A 171 -4.19 3.44 -1.50
C GLY A 171 -2.81 2.89 -1.87
N TRP A 172 -1.82 3.18 -1.03
CA TRP A 172 -0.46 2.69 -1.15
C TRP A 172 -0.31 1.38 -0.38
N ARG A 173 -0.10 0.28 -1.09
CA ARG A 173 0.15 -1.04 -0.48
C ARG A 173 1.53 -1.10 0.16
N GLY A 174 1.66 -1.79 1.29
CA GLY A 174 2.98 -2.08 1.88
C GLY A 174 3.60 -0.92 2.64
N ARG A 175 2.90 0.20 2.82
CA ARG A 175 3.45 1.44 3.38
C ARG A 175 2.94 1.76 4.79
N GLY A 176 1.91 1.08 5.27
CA GLY A 176 1.52 1.17 6.68
C GLY A 176 2.57 0.56 7.61
N ALA A 177 2.45 0.80 8.91
CA ALA A 177 3.40 0.34 9.93
C ALA A 177 3.66 -1.18 9.93
N LYS A 178 2.78 -1.97 9.29
CA LYS A 178 2.87 -3.44 9.15
C LYS A 178 2.75 -3.91 7.69
N GLY A 179 3.05 -3.03 6.72
CA GLY A 179 2.79 -3.30 5.30
C GLY A 179 1.32 -3.15 4.90
N GLU A 180 0.51 -2.52 5.75
CA GLU A 180 -0.90 -2.25 5.48
C GLU A 180 -1.07 -1.27 4.29
N MET A 181 -2.26 -1.31 3.69
CA MET A 181 -2.65 -0.34 2.67
C MET A 181 -2.96 0.99 3.35
N VAL A 182 -2.26 2.05 2.97
CA VAL A 182 -2.60 3.40 3.39
C VAL A 182 -3.57 3.98 2.37
N LEU A 183 -4.80 4.29 2.78
CA LEU A 183 -5.81 4.89 1.91
C LEU A 183 -5.44 6.34 1.56
N LEU A 184 -6.03 6.88 0.49
CA LEU A 184 -5.79 8.23 0.01
C LEU A 184 -6.07 9.30 1.07
N ASP A 185 -7.03 9.04 1.95
CA ASP A 185 -7.41 9.93 3.05
C ASP A 185 -6.42 9.96 4.22
N GLY A 186 -5.62 8.89 4.36
CA GLY A 186 -4.48 8.78 5.27
C GLY A 186 -3.19 9.35 4.68
N PHE A 187 -3.23 9.94 3.49
CA PHE A 187 -2.06 10.57 2.89
C PHE A 187 -1.61 11.78 3.70
N SER A 188 -0.36 11.75 4.13
CA SER A 188 0.32 12.86 4.77
C SER A 188 1.55 13.27 3.96
N LEU A 189 2.04 14.49 4.18
CA LEU A 189 3.29 14.94 3.55
C LEU A 189 4.48 14.03 3.94
N GLN A 190 4.48 13.53 5.17
CA GLN A 190 5.46 12.55 5.62
C GLN A 190 5.38 11.26 4.82
N LEU A 191 4.17 10.71 4.64
CA LEU A 191 3.96 9.54 3.78
C LEU A 191 4.38 9.82 2.34
N ALA A 192 4.16 11.03 1.83
CA ALA A 192 4.63 11.43 0.51
C ALA A 192 6.15 11.28 0.39
N TYR A 193 6.90 11.77 1.38
CA TYR A 193 8.36 11.60 1.44
C TYR A 193 8.75 10.12 1.57
N GLU A 194 8.07 9.35 2.40
CA GLU A 194 8.33 7.91 2.55
C GLU A 194 8.07 7.14 1.25
N VAL A 195 6.98 7.45 0.53
CA VAL A 195 6.61 6.83 -0.75
C VAL A 195 7.55 7.27 -1.88
N GLN A 196 8.00 8.53 -1.87
CA GLN A 196 8.99 9.04 -2.84
C GLN A 196 10.38 8.49 -2.57
N THR A 197 10.67 8.06 -1.35
CA THR A 197 11.92 7.39 -1.05
C THR A 197 11.83 6.00 -1.68
N PRO A 198 12.62 5.69 -2.73
CA PRO A 198 12.60 4.36 -3.34
C PRO A 198 12.86 3.32 -2.25
N ASP A 199 12.26 2.13 -2.37
CA ASP A 199 12.52 1.02 -1.45
C ASP A 199 14.01 0.74 -1.37
N ARG A 200 14.67 1.29 -0.36
CA ARG A 200 16.08 1.05 -0.12
C ARG A 200 16.14 -0.25 0.64
N SER A 201 16.53 -1.32 -0.06
CA SER A 201 16.90 -2.55 0.62
C SER A 201 18.00 -2.24 1.65
N PRO A 202 18.11 -3.03 2.74
CA PRO A 202 19.21 -2.88 3.68
C PRO A 202 20.57 -2.83 2.96
N LEU A 203 20.71 -3.63 1.89
CA LEU A 203 21.92 -3.67 1.06
C LEU A 203 22.19 -2.32 0.40
N MET A 204 21.20 -1.71 -0.25
CA MET A 204 21.36 -0.39 -0.86
C MET A 204 21.73 0.68 0.17
N ALA A 205 21.09 0.65 1.35
CA ALA A 205 21.40 1.58 2.44
C ALA A 205 22.82 1.39 2.98
N ALA A 206 23.27 0.15 3.13
CA ALA A 206 24.61 -0.20 3.58
C ALA A 206 25.67 0.22 2.55
N THR A 207 25.48 -0.13 1.27
CA THR A 207 26.37 0.23 0.17
C THR A 207 26.56 1.74 0.07
N GLU A 208 25.48 2.51 0.17
CA GLU A 208 25.55 3.97 0.15
C GLU A 208 26.31 4.55 1.35
N ARG A 209 26.21 3.94 2.53
CA ARG A 209 27.00 4.34 3.70
C ARG A 209 28.48 4.04 3.50
N TRP A 210 28.81 2.84 3.03
CA TRP A 210 30.18 2.43 2.77
C TRP A 210 30.86 3.26 1.68
N ARG A 211 30.14 3.62 0.61
CA ARG A 211 30.63 4.53 -0.45
C ARG A 211 31.13 5.87 0.08
N ARG A 212 30.56 6.38 1.18
CA ARG A 212 30.99 7.66 1.79
C ARG A 212 32.31 7.54 2.55
N VAL A 213 32.63 6.32 2.96
CA VAL A 213 33.77 6.00 3.81
C VAL A 213 34.92 5.43 2.99
N TYR A 214 34.59 4.75 1.91
CA TYR A 214 35.51 4.01 1.08
C TYR A 214 35.26 4.33 -0.39
N SER A 215 36.30 4.72 -1.11
CA SER A 215 36.23 5.24 -2.49
C SER A 215 36.17 4.15 -3.57
N GLU A 216 35.90 2.90 -3.18
CA GLU A 216 35.66 1.82 -4.15
C GLU A 216 34.34 2.01 -4.91
N ASP A 217 34.18 1.23 -5.98
CA ASP A 217 32.97 1.25 -6.78
C ASP A 217 31.75 0.73 -5.99
N ILE A 218 30.58 1.27 -6.32
CA ILE A 218 29.31 0.94 -5.63
C ILE A 218 28.99 -0.56 -5.79
N GLU A 219 29.32 -1.12 -6.95
CA GLU A 219 29.02 -2.51 -7.29
C GLU A 219 29.88 -3.50 -6.48
N GLY A 220 31.18 -3.22 -6.32
CA GLY A 220 32.10 -4.02 -5.51
C GLY A 220 31.69 -4.02 -4.04
N ILE A 221 31.39 -2.84 -3.48
CA ILE A 221 30.88 -2.70 -2.11
C ILE A 221 29.59 -3.52 -1.93
N SER A 222 28.64 -3.38 -2.86
CA SER A 222 27.37 -4.11 -2.79
C SER A 222 27.55 -5.62 -2.86
N LYS A 223 28.41 -6.13 -3.75
CA LYS A 223 28.71 -7.56 -3.87
C LYS A 223 29.41 -8.09 -2.61
N ALA A 224 30.34 -7.32 -2.03
CA ALA A 224 31.04 -7.70 -0.82
C ALA A 224 30.09 -7.79 0.38
N LEU A 225 29.20 -6.79 0.56
CA LEU A 225 28.19 -6.79 1.61
C LEU A 225 27.20 -7.95 1.46
N GLN A 226 26.75 -8.22 0.24
CA GLN A 226 25.85 -9.34 -0.04
C GLN A 226 26.50 -10.69 0.33
N ARG A 227 27.73 -10.95 -0.15
CA ARG A 227 28.47 -12.18 0.20
C ARG A 227 28.69 -12.30 1.71
N CYS A 228 29.01 -11.19 2.37
CA CYS A 228 29.15 -11.15 3.82
C CYS A 228 27.85 -11.59 4.49
N TRP A 229 26.70 -11.06 4.10
CA TRP A 229 25.41 -11.40 4.70
C TRP A 229 24.97 -12.83 4.44
N GLU A 230 25.26 -13.37 3.26
CA GLU A 230 25.06 -14.79 2.95
C GLU A 230 25.87 -15.68 3.91
N GLN A 231 27.13 -15.33 4.20
CA GLN A 231 27.94 -16.06 5.19
C GLN A 231 27.44 -15.87 6.63
N LEU A 232 26.91 -14.69 6.97
CA LEU A 232 26.33 -14.45 8.30
C LEU A 232 25.07 -15.28 8.55
N ALA A 233 24.30 -15.60 7.52
CA ALA A 233 23.14 -16.48 7.64
C ALA A 233 23.53 -17.90 8.05
N GLU A 234 24.70 -18.38 7.62
CA GLU A 234 25.25 -19.69 7.92
C GLU A 234 26.13 -19.72 9.19
N ALA A 235 26.24 -18.60 9.90
CA ALA A 235 27.14 -18.49 11.04
C ALA A 235 26.65 -19.34 12.23
N PRO A 236 27.52 -20.14 12.88
CA PRO A 236 27.13 -21.05 13.96
C PRO A 236 26.66 -20.33 15.24
N TYR A 237 26.94 -19.03 15.37
CA TYR A 237 26.60 -18.23 16.55
C TYR A 237 25.73 -17.01 16.16
N PRO A 238 24.39 -17.10 16.30
CA PRO A 238 23.46 -16.06 15.86
C PRO A 238 23.72 -14.67 16.48
N LYS A 239 24.16 -14.62 17.74
CA LYS A 239 24.48 -13.35 18.42
C LYS A 239 25.68 -12.64 17.78
N ALA A 240 26.70 -13.40 17.38
CA ALA A 240 27.85 -12.85 16.68
C ALA A 240 27.47 -12.42 15.26
N ALA A 241 26.65 -13.21 14.57
CA ALA A 241 26.13 -12.87 13.26
C ALA A 241 25.34 -11.56 13.27
N ALA A 242 24.46 -11.37 14.25
CA ALA A 242 23.70 -10.14 14.43
C ALA A 242 24.61 -8.92 14.67
N LEU A 243 25.66 -9.07 15.48
CA LEU A 243 26.64 -8.00 15.71
C LEU A 243 27.39 -7.64 14.42
N LEU A 244 27.83 -8.62 13.64
CA LEU A 244 28.50 -8.41 12.35
C LEU A 244 27.56 -7.82 11.29
N TRP A 245 26.27 -8.15 11.33
CA TRP A 245 25.28 -7.54 10.48
C TRP A 245 25.11 -6.05 10.82
N VAL A 246 24.86 -5.69 12.08
CA VAL A 246 24.75 -4.27 12.52
C VAL A 246 26.02 -3.48 12.17
N THR A 247 27.18 -4.13 12.32
CA THR A 247 28.49 -3.61 11.94
C THR A 247 28.59 -3.29 10.47
N SER A 248 28.20 -4.23 9.60
CA SER A 248 28.24 -4.07 8.16
C SER A 248 27.33 -2.95 7.65
N LEU A 249 26.37 -2.51 8.47
CA LEU A 249 25.54 -1.33 8.19
C LEU A 249 26.21 -0.01 8.59
N LEU A 250 27.44 -0.04 9.11
CA LEU A 250 28.11 1.08 9.77
C LEU A 250 27.24 1.72 10.86
N ALA A 251 26.36 0.92 11.47
CA ALA A 251 25.39 1.38 12.46
C ALA A 251 25.98 1.42 13.88
N THR A 252 27.29 1.18 14.04
CA THR A 252 27.98 1.33 15.32
C THR A 252 27.95 2.79 15.74
N PRO A 253 27.33 3.13 16.90
CA PRO A 253 27.29 4.49 17.39
C PRO A 253 28.70 4.88 17.86
N SER A 254 29.47 5.48 16.95
CA SER A 254 30.77 6.07 17.27
C SER A 254 30.58 7.42 17.95
N ALA A 255 31.55 7.86 18.76
CA ALA A 255 31.43 9.14 19.43
C ALA A 255 31.26 10.30 18.43
N VAL A 256 31.92 10.22 17.28
CA VAL A 256 31.74 11.19 16.18
C VAL A 256 30.32 11.14 15.61
N SER A 257 29.74 9.95 15.42
CA SER A 257 28.36 9.82 14.90
C SER A 257 27.29 10.32 15.88
N LEU A 258 27.51 10.16 17.19
CA LEU A 258 26.61 10.68 18.21
C LEU A 258 26.73 12.20 18.32
N LEU A 259 27.95 12.75 18.25
CA LEU A 259 28.19 14.19 18.21
C LEU A 259 27.48 14.85 17.01
N SER A 260 27.55 14.24 15.81
CA SER A 260 26.86 14.78 14.62
C SER A 260 25.33 14.77 14.73
N ARG A 261 24.77 14.06 15.73
CA ARG A 261 23.33 14.05 16.05
C ARG A 261 22.98 15.02 17.19
N GLY A 262 23.92 15.87 17.60
CA GLY A 262 23.71 16.90 18.62
C GLY A 262 23.91 16.43 20.06
N LEU A 263 24.42 15.22 20.29
CA LEU A 263 24.75 14.74 21.64
C LEU A 263 26.09 15.34 22.10
N LYS A 264 26.12 15.87 23.33
CA LYS A 264 27.34 16.42 23.94
C LYS A 264 28.14 15.28 24.59
N ILE A 265 29.05 14.68 23.83
CA ILE A 265 29.93 13.61 24.33
C ILE A 265 31.38 13.88 23.92
N GLU A 266 32.32 13.29 24.66
CA GLU A 266 33.74 13.34 24.30
C GLU A 266 34.01 12.45 23.10
N THR A 267 34.69 13.00 22.08
CA THR A 267 35.01 12.27 20.85
C THR A 267 36.20 11.34 21.00
N GLN A 268 36.96 11.40 22.10
CA GLN A 268 38.15 10.58 22.28
C GLN A 268 37.78 9.10 22.48
N CYS A 269 38.48 8.20 21.79
CA CYS A 269 38.29 6.77 21.96
C CYS A 269 38.72 6.34 23.36
N LYS A 270 37.78 5.81 24.15
CA LYS A 270 38.06 5.39 25.53
C LYS A 270 38.96 4.16 25.64
N ARG A 271 39.15 3.43 24.54
CA ARG A 271 39.93 2.18 24.50
C ARG A 271 41.41 2.40 24.24
N CYS A 272 41.75 3.34 23.35
CA CYS A 272 43.13 3.59 22.94
C CYS A 272 43.55 5.06 23.02
N LEU A 273 42.66 5.93 23.52
CA LEU A 273 42.87 7.37 23.70
C LEU A 273 43.08 8.16 22.40
N TRP A 274 42.76 7.57 21.24
CA TRP A 274 42.76 8.28 19.95
C TRP A 274 41.79 9.46 19.96
N ALA A 275 42.18 10.60 19.37
CA ALA A 275 41.46 11.87 19.50
C ALA A 275 40.00 11.83 18.99
N PHE A 276 39.72 10.99 17.99
CA PHE A 276 38.40 10.84 17.37
C PHE A 276 38.01 9.37 17.22
N GLU A 277 37.06 8.92 18.04
CA GLU A 277 36.37 7.65 17.90
C GLU A 277 35.34 7.77 16.79
N SER A 278 35.81 7.66 15.55
CA SER A 278 34.97 7.47 14.37
C SER A 278 34.62 5.99 14.20
N THR A 279 33.63 5.70 13.36
CA THR A 279 33.31 4.31 12.99
C THR A 279 34.53 3.64 12.37
N MET A 280 35.25 4.31 11.46
CA MET A 280 36.51 3.78 10.89
C MET A 280 37.55 3.47 11.95
N HIS A 281 37.73 4.36 12.92
CA HIS A 281 38.66 4.12 14.01
C HIS A 281 38.28 2.87 14.80
N ILE A 282 37.02 2.72 15.21
CA ILE A 282 36.54 1.53 15.94
C ILE A 282 36.80 0.25 15.12
N TRP A 283 36.60 0.29 13.81
CA TRP A 283 36.65 -0.91 12.99
C TRP A 283 38.07 -1.31 12.56
N TRP A 284 38.90 -0.35 12.17
CA TRP A 284 40.15 -0.63 11.46
C TRP A 284 41.37 -0.13 12.20
N ASP A 285 41.30 1.06 12.79
CA ASP A 285 42.49 1.74 13.29
C ASP A 285 42.72 1.53 14.79
N CYS A 286 41.69 1.17 15.56
CA CYS A 286 41.78 1.07 17.01
C CYS A 286 42.63 -0.14 17.40
N PRO A 287 43.83 0.05 17.98
CA PRO A 287 44.74 -1.06 18.30
C PRO A 287 44.13 -2.04 19.31
N ALA A 288 43.30 -1.53 20.22
CA ALA A 288 42.60 -2.34 21.21
C ALA A 288 41.59 -3.30 20.55
N LEU A 289 40.92 -2.86 19.48
CA LEU A 289 39.92 -3.66 18.78
C LEU A 289 40.53 -4.54 17.71
N ARG A 290 41.64 -4.12 17.10
CA ARG A 290 42.45 -4.97 16.20
C ARG A 290 42.79 -6.32 16.84
N ARG A 291 43.13 -6.34 18.13
CA ARG A 291 43.38 -7.59 18.88
C ARG A 291 42.15 -8.51 18.92
N ILE A 292 40.96 -7.94 19.02
CA ILE A 292 39.69 -8.68 19.00
C ILE A 292 39.45 -9.24 17.60
N TRP A 293 39.69 -8.44 16.54
CA TRP A 293 39.56 -8.90 15.15
C TRP A 293 40.54 -10.02 14.80
N GLU A 294 41.79 -9.91 15.23
CA GLU A 294 42.81 -10.95 15.03
C GLU A 294 42.47 -12.24 15.79
N TRP A 295 41.97 -12.12 17.02
CA TRP A 295 41.45 -13.27 17.77
C TRP A 295 40.25 -13.90 17.07
N TRP A 296 39.29 -13.07 16.63
CA TRP A 296 38.09 -13.51 15.93
C TRP A 296 38.41 -14.23 14.62
N ALA A 297 39.29 -13.66 13.79
CA ALA A 297 39.73 -14.26 12.53
C ALA A 297 40.37 -15.64 12.77
N ARG A 298 41.15 -15.79 13.84
CA ARG A 298 41.73 -17.07 14.24
C ARG A 298 40.67 -18.09 14.67
N GLN A 299 39.74 -17.69 15.52
CA GLN A 299 38.64 -18.55 15.97
C GLN A 299 37.72 -18.96 14.82
N TRP A 300 37.44 -18.04 13.90
CA TRP A 300 36.65 -18.33 12.71
C TRP A 300 37.33 -19.41 11.86
N LYS A 301 38.65 -19.28 11.63
CA LYS A 301 39.45 -20.30 10.93
C LYS A 301 39.39 -21.66 11.63
N GLU A 302 39.41 -21.70 12.96
CA GLU A 302 39.25 -22.93 13.74
C GLU A 302 37.84 -23.54 13.60
N TRP A 303 36.79 -22.71 13.52
CA TRP A 303 35.40 -23.17 13.45
C TRP A 303 34.97 -23.63 12.06
N THR A 304 35.42 -22.97 10.99
CA THR A 304 34.99 -23.28 9.62
C THR A 304 35.91 -24.26 8.90
N GLY A 305 37.03 -24.65 9.50
CA GLY A 305 38.13 -25.32 8.80
C GLY A 305 38.82 -24.39 7.79
N GLU A 306 39.97 -24.82 7.23
CA GLU A 306 40.78 -24.02 6.28
C GLU A 306 40.11 -23.78 4.92
N THR A 307 38.82 -24.10 4.76
CA THR A 307 38.15 -24.24 3.46
C THR A 307 37.61 -22.95 2.83
N LEU A 308 38.08 -21.76 3.24
CA LEU A 308 37.68 -20.49 2.62
C LEU A 308 38.89 -19.75 2.07
N VAL A 309 39.20 -20.02 0.79
CA VAL A 309 39.96 -19.15 -0.12
C VAL A 309 39.00 -18.65 -1.19
#